data_AF-V2Q933-F1
#
_entry.id   AF-V2Q933-F1
#
_cell.length_a   1.000
_cell.length_b   1.000
_cell.length_c   1.000
_cell.angle_alpha   90.00
_cell.angle_beta   90.00
_cell.angle_gamma   90.00
#
_symmetry.space_group_name_H-M   'P 1'
#
loop_
_entity.id
_entity.type
_entity.pdbx_description
1 polymer ?
#
loop_
_entity_poly.entity_id
_entity_poly.type
_entity_poly.pdbx_seq_one_letter_code
_entity_poly.pdbx_strand_id
1 'polypeptide(L)'
;MDNKNKLKTPEILKDAFWKLYSEKEISKIRISEITNLAGYNRGVFYLYFKNIYEIFDVIEKEVMLEIKEMSQLIQAFIIDETYNQEKLSVIIDNYKKNEKYLRVLFTKNDNPRFMMRMKKMLKDNLINEAKKANCHKENIEYYIEYYVSGVVSLLIHWFIYGSKLSVDEFSKLVVEITGLESVKILKLIYGKD
;
A
#
# COMPACT_ATOMS: atom_id res chain seq x y z
N MET A 1 -5.83 29.85 -19.26
CA MET A 1 -6.20 28.67 -18.45
C MET A 1 -6.61 29.17 -17.07
N ASP A 2 -7.88 29.01 -16.70
CA ASP A 2 -8.39 29.39 -15.38
C ASP A 2 -7.67 28.65 -14.25
N ASN A 3 -7.48 29.33 -13.11
CA ASN A 3 -6.70 28.81 -11.97
C ASN A 3 -7.25 27.47 -11.42
N LYS A 4 -8.58 27.25 -11.53
CA LYS A 4 -9.25 25.99 -11.18
C LYS A 4 -8.86 24.82 -12.10
N ASN A 5 -8.62 25.07 -13.40
CA ASN A 5 -8.24 24.02 -14.34
C ASN A 5 -6.78 23.59 -14.12
N LYS A 6 -5.88 24.53 -13.78
CA LYS A 6 -4.47 24.23 -13.47
C LYS A 6 -4.28 23.23 -12.32
N LEU A 7 -5.16 23.26 -11.33
CA LEU A 7 -5.09 22.38 -10.14
C LEU A 7 -5.58 20.95 -10.43
N LYS A 8 -6.45 20.77 -11.44
CA LYS A 8 -6.99 19.46 -11.81
C LYS A 8 -6.19 18.75 -12.89
N THR A 9 -5.42 19.48 -13.70
CA THR A 9 -4.61 18.90 -14.78
C THR A 9 -3.71 17.74 -14.35
N PRO A 10 -2.96 17.81 -13.23
CA PRO A 10 -2.10 16.70 -12.81
C PRO A 10 -2.89 15.43 -12.50
N GLU A 11 -4.04 15.56 -11.84
CA GLU A 11 -4.91 14.42 -11.51
C GLU A 11 -5.46 13.75 -12.78
N ILE A 12 -5.91 14.53 -13.75
CA ILE A 12 -6.43 14.00 -15.03
C ILE A 12 -5.31 13.26 -15.80
N LEU A 13 -4.08 13.78 -15.78
CA LEU A 13 -2.93 13.12 -16.39
C LEU A 13 -2.57 11.83 -15.65
N LYS A 14 -2.62 11.82 -14.30
CA LYS A 14 -2.39 10.62 -13.47
C LYS A 14 -3.43 9.55 -13.76
N ASP A 15 -4.70 9.90 -13.82
CA ASP A 15 -5.80 8.99 -14.17
C ASP A 15 -5.63 8.39 -15.58
N ALA A 16 -5.28 9.23 -16.56
CA ALA A 16 -5.03 8.78 -17.94
C ALA A 16 -3.83 7.84 -18.03
N PHE A 17 -2.72 8.17 -17.37
CA PHE A 17 -1.56 7.29 -17.27
C PHE A 17 -1.95 5.96 -16.62
N TRP A 18 -2.71 5.99 -15.53
CA TRP A 18 -3.03 4.79 -14.78
C TRP A 18 -3.94 3.84 -15.55
N LYS A 19 -4.90 4.37 -16.31
CA LYS A 19 -5.72 3.57 -17.22
C LYS A 19 -4.87 2.83 -18.26
N LEU A 20 -3.86 3.49 -18.82
CA LEU A 20 -2.93 2.83 -19.75
C LEU A 20 -2.06 1.80 -19.01
N TYR A 21 -1.59 2.13 -17.81
CA TYR A 21 -0.75 1.23 -17.02
C TYR A 21 -1.51 -0.01 -16.51
N SER A 22 -2.83 0.05 -16.33
CA SER A 22 -3.60 -1.16 -16.02
C SER A 22 -3.68 -2.15 -17.20
N GLU A 23 -3.48 -1.68 -18.43
CA GLU A 23 -3.68 -2.47 -19.66
C GLU A 23 -2.37 -2.98 -20.27
N LYS A 24 -1.26 -2.25 -20.11
CA LYS A 24 0.04 -2.60 -20.74
C LYS A 24 1.23 -2.21 -19.89
N GLU A 25 2.39 -2.78 -20.20
CA GLU A 25 3.63 -2.48 -19.47
C GLU A 25 3.98 -0.99 -19.53
N ILE A 26 4.59 -0.46 -18.47
CA ILE A 26 5.01 0.96 -18.43
C ILE A 26 5.90 1.33 -19.62
N SER A 27 6.80 0.41 -20.02
CA SER A 27 7.73 0.59 -21.15
C SER A 27 7.03 0.81 -22.50
N LYS A 28 5.75 0.42 -22.61
CA LYS A 28 4.92 0.51 -23.83
C LYS A 28 3.97 1.72 -23.81
N ILE A 29 3.97 2.51 -22.75
CA ILE A 29 3.14 3.72 -22.64
C ILE A 29 3.87 4.88 -23.31
N ARG A 30 3.19 5.58 -24.23
CA ARG A 30 3.69 6.81 -24.85
C ARG A 30 3.02 8.03 -24.22
N ILE A 31 3.79 9.10 -24.06
CA ILE A 31 3.26 10.40 -23.56
C ILE A 31 2.08 10.88 -24.41
N SER A 32 2.12 10.65 -25.73
CA SER A 32 1.03 11.00 -26.64
C SER A 32 -0.28 10.29 -26.30
N GLU A 33 -0.23 9.03 -25.84
CA GLU A 33 -1.44 8.30 -25.47
C GLU A 33 -2.05 8.85 -24.18
N ILE A 34 -1.20 9.17 -23.20
CA ILE A 34 -1.61 9.81 -21.94
C ILE A 34 -2.30 11.14 -22.25
N THR A 35 -1.66 11.99 -23.05
CA THR A 35 -2.16 13.33 -23.34
C THR A 35 -3.44 13.29 -24.17
N ASN A 36 -3.53 12.38 -25.14
CA ASN A 36 -4.75 12.18 -25.93
C ASN A 36 -5.93 11.73 -25.06
N LEU A 37 -5.69 10.76 -24.17
CA LEU A 37 -6.72 10.28 -23.25
C LEU A 37 -7.15 11.36 -22.25
N ALA A 38 -6.22 12.21 -21.81
CA ALA A 38 -6.47 13.31 -20.90
C ALA A 38 -7.07 14.57 -21.56
N GLY A 39 -7.16 14.62 -22.90
CA GLY A 39 -7.63 15.80 -23.63
C GLY A 39 -6.65 16.98 -23.63
N TYR A 40 -5.34 16.71 -23.52
CA TYR A 40 -4.29 17.73 -23.50
C TYR A 40 -3.25 17.52 -24.60
N ASN A 41 -2.42 18.54 -24.85
CA ASN A 41 -1.24 18.40 -25.70
C ASN A 41 -0.01 17.95 -24.87
N ARG A 42 1.05 17.49 -25.55
CA ARG A 42 2.30 17.05 -24.90
C ARG A 42 2.98 18.13 -24.07
N GLY A 43 2.87 19.39 -24.48
CA GLY A 43 3.42 20.52 -23.74
C GLY A 43 2.85 20.61 -22.32
N VAL A 44 1.55 20.36 -22.17
CA VAL A 44 0.89 20.34 -20.85
C VAL A 44 1.42 19.21 -19.96
N PHE A 45 1.69 18.02 -20.50
CA PHE A 45 2.31 16.94 -19.72
C PHE A 45 3.66 17.37 -19.14
N TYR A 46 4.51 17.98 -19.98
CA TYR A 46 5.84 18.43 -19.56
C TYR A 46 5.86 19.59 -18.57
N LEU A 47 4.72 20.26 -18.31
CA LEU A 47 4.61 21.23 -17.21
C LEU A 47 4.64 20.55 -15.84
N TYR A 48 4.26 19.27 -15.76
CA TYR A 48 4.11 18.55 -14.50
C TYR A 48 5.02 17.33 -14.37
N PHE A 49 5.36 16.67 -15.49
CA PHE A 49 6.14 15.44 -15.51
C PHE A 49 7.13 15.41 -16.68
N LYS A 50 8.37 15.02 -16.43
CA LYS A 50 9.45 14.94 -17.43
C LYS A 50 9.31 13.69 -18.31
N ASN A 51 8.78 12.60 -17.77
CA ASN A 51 8.61 11.33 -18.48
C ASN A 51 7.56 10.43 -17.82
N ILE A 52 7.29 9.27 -18.44
CA ILE A 52 6.31 8.29 -17.98
C ILE A 52 6.67 7.63 -16.63
N TYR A 53 7.96 7.59 -16.27
CA TYR A 53 8.41 7.04 -15.00
C TYR A 53 8.23 8.04 -13.85
N GLU A 54 8.33 9.35 -14.11
CA GLU A 54 8.11 10.36 -13.08
C GLU A 54 6.64 10.42 -12.65
N ILE A 55 5.69 10.38 -13.59
CA ILE A 55 4.27 10.31 -13.24
C ILE A 55 3.93 9.02 -12.48
N PHE A 56 4.55 7.89 -12.85
CA PHE A 56 4.45 6.66 -12.08
C PHE A 56 4.98 6.83 -10.65
N ASP A 57 6.21 7.35 -10.49
CA ASP A 57 6.85 7.55 -9.19
C ASP A 57 6.04 8.49 -8.30
N VAL A 58 5.38 9.51 -8.86
CA VAL A 58 4.50 10.42 -8.12
C VAL A 58 3.28 9.66 -7.58
N ILE A 59 2.57 8.92 -8.44
CA ILE A 59 1.40 8.11 -8.02
C ILE A 59 1.84 7.05 -6.99
N GLU A 60 2.96 6.36 -7.24
CA GLU A 60 3.51 5.34 -6.33
C GLU A 60 3.79 5.94 -4.95
N LYS A 61 4.37 7.15 -4.88
CA LYS A 61 4.65 7.84 -3.61
C LYS A 61 3.37 8.26 -2.89
N GLU A 62 2.38 8.78 -3.60
CA GLU A 62 1.08 9.15 -3.02
C GLU A 62 0.42 7.92 -2.37
N VAL A 63 0.33 6.81 -3.10
CA VAL A 63 -0.22 5.55 -2.57
C VAL A 63 0.60 5.02 -1.39
N MET A 64 1.94 5.08 -1.47
CA MET A 64 2.82 4.64 -0.38
C MET A 64 2.65 5.48 0.89
N LEU A 65 2.41 6.80 0.76
CA LEU A 65 2.15 7.67 1.90
C LEU A 65 0.85 7.29 2.61
N GLU A 66 -0.22 7.02 1.85
CA GLU A 66 -1.49 6.57 2.44
C GLU A 66 -1.32 5.22 3.16
N ILE A 67 -0.55 4.28 2.57
CA ILE A 67 -0.21 3.01 3.25
C ILE A 67 0.61 3.23 4.52
N LYS A 68 1.56 4.17 4.49
CA LYS A 68 2.39 4.49 5.66
C LYS A 68 1.54 5.01 6.81
N GLU A 69 0.65 5.97 6.55
CA GLU A 69 -0.26 6.54 7.54
C GLU A 69 -1.16 5.45 8.14
N MET A 70 -1.71 4.56 7.30
CA MET A 70 -2.43 3.37 7.77
C MET A 70 -1.58 2.47 8.65
N SER A 71 -0.34 2.18 8.25
CA SER A 71 0.52 1.25 8.99
C SER A 71 0.82 1.74 10.41
N GLN A 72 0.91 3.06 10.61
CA GLN A 72 1.11 3.67 11.93
C GLN A 72 -0.13 3.52 12.81
N LEU A 73 -1.32 3.69 12.22
CA LEU A 73 -2.58 3.42 12.90
C LEU A 73 -2.62 1.95 13.33
N ILE A 74 -2.40 1.02 12.40
CA ILE A 74 -2.41 -0.43 12.68
C ILE A 74 -1.44 -0.78 13.82
N GLN A 75 -0.21 -0.25 13.80
CA GLN A 75 0.80 -0.54 14.84
C GLN A 75 0.37 -0.11 16.23
N ALA A 76 -0.17 1.11 16.38
CA ALA A 76 -0.68 1.59 17.67
C ALA A 76 -1.76 0.68 18.27
N PHE A 77 -2.42 -0.12 17.42
CA PHE A 77 -3.58 -0.91 17.79
C PHE A 77 -3.30 -2.39 18.06
N ILE A 78 -2.34 -3.01 17.37
CA ILE A 78 -1.97 -4.40 17.67
C ILE A 78 -1.30 -4.48 19.07
N ILE A 79 -0.67 -3.38 19.52
CA ILE A 79 -0.10 -3.23 20.88
C ILE A 79 -1.18 -3.32 21.98
N ASP A 80 -2.42 -2.98 21.66
CA ASP A 80 -3.54 -2.91 22.60
C ASP A 80 -4.31 -4.24 22.72
N GLU A 81 -3.83 -5.31 22.07
CA GLU A 81 -4.31 -6.72 22.09
C GLU A 81 -5.82 -6.94 21.88
N THR A 82 -6.56 -5.90 21.47
CA THR A 82 -8.01 -5.94 21.32
C THR A 82 -8.40 -6.04 19.85
N TYR A 83 -9.21 -7.06 19.56
CA TYR A 83 -9.97 -7.12 18.32
C TYR A 83 -10.81 -5.84 18.17
N ASN A 84 -10.67 -5.13 17.05
CA ASN A 84 -11.46 -3.94 16.79
C ASN A 84 -11.78 -3.81 15.29
N GLN A 85 -13.04 -4.08 14.95
CA GLN A 85 -13.62 -4.05 13.60
C GLN A 85 -13.47 -2.70 12.91
N GLU A 86 -13.56 -1.59 13.65
CA GLU A 86 -13.49 -0.25 13.09
C GLU A 86 -12.14 0.00 12.41
N LYS A 87 -11.08 -0.63 12.91
CA LYS A 87 -9.71 -0.44 12.41
C LYS A 87 -9.43 -1.20 11.13
N LEU A 88 -9.90 -2.46 11.01
CA LEU A 88 -9.82 -3.13 9.71
C LEU A 88 -10.72 -2.41 8.69
N SER A 89 -11.83 -1.84 9.13
CA SER A 89 -12.68 -1.01 8.27
C SER A 89 -11.90 0.18 7.69
N VAL A 90 -11.04 0.86 8.47
CA VAL A 90 -10.16 1.93 7.95
C VAL A 90 -9.17 1.43 6.88
N ILE A 91 -8.58 0.25 7.07
CA ILE A 91 -7.68 -0.36 6.07
C ILE A 91 -8.45 -0.67 4.79
N ILE A 92 -9.65 -1.20 4.93
CA ILE A 92 -10.51 -1.59 3.81
C ILE A 92 -11.04 -0.37 3.08
N ASP A 93 -11.40 0.71 3.79
CA ASP A 93 -11.87 1.95 3.18
C ASP A 93 -10.76 2.63 2.40
N ASN A 94 -9.53 2.64 2.93
CA ASN A 94 -8.36 3.11 2.19
C ASN A 94 -8.01 2.23 1.00
N TYR A 95 -8.14 0.90 1.15
CA TYR A 95 -8.00 0.00 0.02
C TYR A 95 -9.02 0.35 -1.06
N LYS A 96 -10.31 0.46 -0.71
CA LYS A 96 -11.39 0.80 -1.65
C LYS A 96 -11.15 2.14 -2.32
N LYS A 97 -10.71 3.15 -1.57
CA LYS A 97 -10.34 4.47 -2.10
C LYS A 97 -9.26 4.37 -3.19
N ASN A 98 -8.30 3.47 -3.01
CA ASN A 98 -7.16 3.30 -3.91
C ASN A 98 -7.21 2.02 -4.73
N GLU A 99 -8.35 1.34 -4.81
CA GLU A 99 -8.46 -0.04 -5.30
C GLU A 99 -7.90 -0.16 -6.72
N LYS A 100 -8.23 0.81 -7.58
CA LYS A 100 -7.73 0.88 -8.97
C LYS A 100 -6.20 0.95 -9.04
N TYR A 101 -5.56 1.61 -8.08
CA TYR A 101 -4.11 1.74 -8.00
C TYR A 101 -3.49 0.48 -7.40
N LEU A 102 -3.98 0.06 -6.24
CA LEU A 102 -3.44 -1.07 -5.48
C LEU A 102 -3.57 -2.38 -6.24
N ARG A 103 -4.70 -2.62 -6.93
CA ARG A 103 -4.89 -3.83 -7.72
C ARG A 103 -3.83 -3.97 -8.80
N VAL A 104 -3.51 -2.89 -9.52
CA VAL A 104 -2.48 -2.91 -10.56
C VAL A 104 -1.10 -3.11 -9.92
N LEU A 105 -0.78 -2.35 -8.86
CA LEU A 105 0.52 -2.41 -8.19
C LEU A 105 0.83 -3.77 -7.53
N PHE A 106 -0.20 -4.49 -7.09
CA PHE A 106 -0.06 -5.79 -6.45
C PHE A 106 -0.10 -6.97 -7.42
N THR A 107 -0.69 -6.83 -8.61
CA THR A 107 -0.79 -7.92 -9.60
C THR A 107 0.23 -7.84 -10.72
N LYS A 108 0.73 -6.63 -11.02
CA LYS A 108 1.57 -6.42 -12.19
C LYS A 108 3.02 -6.71 -11.84
N ASN A 109 3.55 -7.78 -12.42
CA ASN A 109 4.92 -8.24 -12.17
C ASN A 109 6.00 -7.44 -12.92
N ASP A 110 5.63 -6.48 -13.78
CA ASP A 110 6.59 -5.67 -14.54
C ASP A 110 7.33 -4.64 -13.67
N ASN A 111 6.87 -4.41 -12.44
CA ASN A 111 7.50 -3.50 -11.49
C ASN A 111 7.35 -3.96 -10.03
N PRO A 112 8.16 -4.95 -9.56
CA PRO A 112 8.08 -5.46 -8.19
C PRO A 112 8.56 -4.44 -7.13
N ARG A 113 9.07 -3.28 -7.57
CA ARG A 113 9.65 -2.24 -6.70
C ARG A 113 8.66 -1.76 -5.65
N PHE A 114 7.39 -1.58 -6.03
CA PHE A 114 6.37 -1.11 -5.09
C PHE A 114 6.18 -2.09 -3.93
N MET A 115 5.95 -3.37 -4.25
CA MET A 115 5.79 -4.43 -3.26
C MET A 115 7.00 -4.54 -2.33
N MET A 116 8.20 -4.47 -2.89
CA MET A 116 9.45 -4.50 -2.13
C MET A 116 9.56 -3.29 -1.18
N ARG A 117 9.28 -2.08 -1.65
CA ARG A 117 9.32 -0.86 -0.84
C ARG A 117 8.27 -0.86 0.27
N MET A 118 7.05 -1.31 -0.04
CA MET A 118 5.96 -1.43 0.93
C MET A 118 6.33 -2.41 2.04
N LYS A 119 6.75 -3.63 1.70
CA LYS A 119 7.18 -4.62 2.70
C LYS A 119 8.36 -4.10 3.52
N LYS A 120 9.36 -3.48 2.88
CA LYS A 120 10.50 -2.89 3.60
C LYS A 120 10.04 -1.84 4.62
N MET A 121 9.18 -0.91 4.22
CA MET A 121 8.64 0.11 5.10
C MET A 121 7.92 -0.49 6.31
N LEU A 122 7.04 -1.47 6.10
CA LEU A 122 6.30 -2.14 7.18
C LEU A 122 7.25 -2.85 8.16
N LYS A 123 8.27 -3.54 7.63
CA LYS A 123 9.29 -4.21 8.45
C LYS A 123 10.14 -3.21 9.24
N ASP A 124 10.64 -2.16 8.58
CA ASP A 124 11.47 -1.14 9.22
C ASP A 124 10.72 -0.49 10.39
N ASN A 125 9.42 -0.23 10.24
CA ASN A 125 8.61 0.30 11.33
C ASN A 125 8.57 -0.66 12.54
N LEU A 126 8.31 -1.96 12.34
CA LEU A 126 8.30 -2.95 13.43
C LEU A 126 9.69 -3.15 14.05
N ILE A 127 10.76 -3.14 13.26
CA ILE A 127 12.14 -3.21 13.75
C ILE A 127 12.46 -1.99 14.62
N ASN A 128 12.01 -0.80 14.23
CA ASN A 128 12.20 0.42 15.02
C ASN A 128 11.44 0.35 16.34
N GLU A 129 10.22 -0.20 16.36
CA GLU A 129 9.48 -0.44 17.61
C GLU A 129 10.19 -1.47 18.51
N ALA A 130 10.69 -2.57 17.94
CA ALA A 130 11.52 -3.55 18.66
C ALA A 130 12.74 -2.89 19.34
N LYS A 131 13.42 -1.99 18.61
CA LYS A 131 14.56 -1.23 19.15
C LYS A 131 14.15 -0.28 20.28
N LYS A 132 13.05 0.46 20.12
CA LYS A 132 12.54 1.39 21.17
C LYS A 132 12.16 0.65 22.45
N ALA A 133 11.65 -0.57 22.32
CA ALA A 133 11.27 -1.41 23.45
C ALA A 133 12.46 -2.18 24.06
N ASN A 134 13.71 -1.95 23.60
CA ASN A 134 14.90 -2.71 23.99
C ASN A 134 14.73 -4.23 23.84
N CYS A 135 14.02 -4.66 22.80
CA CYS A 135 13.88 -6.07 22.47
C CYS A 135 15.19 -6.60 21.89
N HIS A 136 15.84 -7.49 22.62
CA HIS A 136 17.10 -8.14 22.21
C HIS A 136 16.91 -9.59 21.76
N LYS A 137 15.70 -9.95 21.31
CA LYS A 137 15.43 -11.31 20.86
C LYS A 137 16.29 -11.67 19.65
N GLU A 138 17.05 -12.75 19.76
CA GLU A 138 17.72 -13.35 18.62
C GLU A 138 16.70 -13.66 17.52
N ASN A 139 17.09 -13.43 16.26
CA ASN A 139 16.28 -13.71 15.08
C ASN A 139 14.98 -12.88 14.92
N ILE A 140 14.81 -11.77 15.66
CA ILE A 140 13.61 -10.91 15.58
C ILE A 140 13.27 -10.48 14.14
N GLU A 141 14.28 -10.27 13.29
CA GLU A 141 14.08 -9.90 11.88
C GLU A 141 13.35 -10.99 11.07
N TYR A 142 13.59 -12.28 11.36
CA TYR A 142 12.90 -13.39 10.70
C TYR A 142 11.44 -13.48 11.12
N TYR A 143 11.14 -13.25 12.40
CA TYR A 143 9.76 -13.17 12.87
C TYR A 143 9.01 -12.01 12.20
N ILE A 144 9.64 -10.83 12.14
CA ILE A 144 9.07 -9.65 11.48
C ILE A 144 8.86 -9.92 9.98
N GLU A 145 9.82 -10.57 9.30
CA GLU A 145 9.69 -10.94 7.89
C GLU A 145 8.48 -11.86 7.66
N TYR A 146 8.37 -12.95 8.42
CA TYR A 146 7.27 -13.90 8.31
C TYR A 146 5.93 -13.20 8.53
N TYR A 147 5.81 -12.41 9.60
CA TYR A 147 4.58 -11.73 9.97
C TYR A 147 4.12 -10.72 8.91
N VAL A 148 5.01 -9.81 8.50
CA VAL A 148 4.67 -8.80 7.49
C VAL A 148 4.33 -9.48 6.17
N SER A 149 5.10 -10.48 5.75
CA SER A 149 4.83 -11.20 4.51
C SER A 149 3.51 -11.97 4.56
N GLY A 150 3.16 -12.59 5.69
CA GLY A 150 1.88 -13.29 5.88
C GLY A 150 0.68 -12.34 5.81
N VAL A 151 0.70 -11.25 6.58
CA VAL A 151 -0.39 -10.25 6.61
C VAL A 151 -0.59 -9.63 5.23
N VAL A 152 0.50 -9.20 4.57
CA VAL A 152 0.42 -8.62 3.22
C VAL A 152 -0.16 -9.62 2.23
N SER A 153 0.23 -10.90 2.32
CA SER A 153 -0.27 -11.94 1.42
C SER A 153 -1.77 -12.23 1.63
N LEU A 154 -2.23 -12.26 2.88
CA LEU A 154 -3.66 -12.42 3.21
C LEU A 154 -4.49 -11.25 2.68
N LEU A 155 -4.05 -10.01 2.91
CA LEU A 155 -4.72 -8.82 2.42
C LEU A 155 -4.82 -8.83 0.90
N ILE A 156 -3.70 -9.07 0.21
CA ILE A 156 -3.68 -9.18 -1.26
C ILE A 156 -4.65 -10.26 -1.74
N HIS A 157 -4.67 -11.41 -1.06
CA HIS A 157 -5.57 -12.50 -1.44
C HIS A 157 -7.04 -12.08 -1.37
N TRP A 158 -7.44 -11.50 -0.24
CA TRP A 158 -8.81 -11.05 -0.02
C TRP A 158 -9.23 -9.93 -0.97
N PHE A 159 -8.35 -8.95 -1.15
CA PHE A 159 -8.59 -7.77 -1.96
C PHE A 159 -8.64 -8.04 -3.48
N ILE A 160 -7.74 -8.88 -3.99
CA ILE A 160 -7.51 -8.98 -5.44
C ILE A 160 -8.20 -10.18 -6.06
N TYR A 161 -8.07 -11.35 -5.43
CA TYR A 161 -8.62 -12.59 -5.97
C TYR A 161 -10.10 -12.77 -5.61
N GLY A 162 -10.63 -11.82 -4.82
CA GLY A 162 -11.99 -11.84 -4.34
C GLY A 162 -12.15 -12.84 -3.21
N SER A 163 -12.96 -12.48 -2.23
CA SER A 163 -13.33 -13.36 -1.13
C SER A 163 -14.84 -13.32 -0.93
N LYS A 164 -15.38 -14.44 -0.45
CA LYS A 164 -16.76 -14.52 0.02
C LYS A 164 -16.93 -13.99 1.44
N LEU A 165 -15.81 -13.77 2.15
CA LEU A 165 -15.80 -13.26 3.51
C LEU A 165 -16.17 -11.78 3.51
N SER A 166 -17.13 -11.42 4.36
CA SER A 166 -17.36 -10.04 4.76
C SER A 166 -16.10 -9.44 5.42
N VAL A 167 -16.09 -8.11 5.53
CA VAL A 167 -15.06 -7.37 6.27
C VAL A 167 -14.88 -7.93 7.67
N ASP A 168 -15.98 -8.21 8.37
CA ASP A 168 -15.98 -8.73 9.72
C ASP A 168 -15.35 -10.13 9.80
N GLU A 169 -15.80 -11.05 8.95
CA GLU A 169 -15.29 -12.42 8.90
C GLU A 169 -13.80 -12.44 8.54
N PHE A 170 -13.38 -11.61 7.60
CA PHE A 170 -11.96 -11.50 7.25
C PHE A 170 -11.14 -10.87 8.38
N SER A 171 -11.69 -9.91 9.12
CA SER A 171 -11.04 -9.36 10.33
C SER A 171 -10.78 -10.42 11.36
N LYS A 172 -11.80 -11.24 11.64
CA LYS A 172 -11.69 -12.35 12.60
C LYS A 172 -10.66 -13.36 12.14
N LEU A 173 -10.68 -13.72 10.86
CA LEU A 173 -9.70 -14.64 10.27
C LEU A 173 -8.26 -14.10 10.34
N VAL A 174 -8.05 -12.82 10.01
CA VAL A 174 -6.74 -12.19 10.13
C VAL A 174 -6.28 -12.23 11.58
N VAL A 175 -7.13 -11.89 12.55
CA VAL A 175 -6.78 -11.96 13.98
C VAL A 175 -6.58 -13.39 14.46
N GLU A 176 -7.29 -14.37 13.94
CA GLU A 176 -7.10 -15.79 14.28
C GLU A 176 -5.75 -16.31 13.77
N ILE A 177 -5.46 -16.09 12.48
CA ILE A 177 -4.21 -16.53 11.84
C ILE A 177 -3.02 -15.77 12.42
N THR A 178 -3.15 -14.44 12.51
CA THR A 178 -2.06 -13.60 13.00
C THR A 178 -1.94 -13.68 14.51
N GLY A 179 -3.02 -13.79 15.28
CA GLY A 179 -3.02 -13.76 16.74
C GLY A 179 -2.18 -14.86 17.39
N LEU A 180 -1.85 -15.93 16.68
CA LEU A 180 -0.88 -16.93 17.14
C LEU A 180 0.60 -16.51 16.97
N GLU A 181 0.89 -15.48 16.18
CA GLU A 181 2.24 -15.03 15.81
C GLU A 181 2.50 -13.51 15.98
N SER A 182 1.51 -12.65 15.76
CA SER A 182 1.52 -11.21 16.04
C SER A 182 1.57 -10.94 17.55
N VAL A 183 0.78 -11.68 18.33
CA VAL A 183 0.87 -11.71 19.79
C VAL A 183 2.25 -12.18 20.20
N LYS A 184 2.83 -13.19 19.55
CA LYS A 184 4.22 -13.58 19.85
C LYS A 184 5.17 -12.43 19.59
N ILE A 185 5.21 -11.85 18.39
CA ILE A 185 6.13 -10.76 18.03
C ILE A 185 5.98 -9.55 18.94
N LEU A 186 4.75 -9.14 19.26
CA LEU A 186 4.54 -8.00 20.15
C LEU A 186 4.83 -8.34 21.60
N LYS A 187 4.57 -9.56 22.07
CA LYS A 187 5.07 -10.03 23.37
C LYS A 187 6.59 -10.09 23.39
N LEU A 188 7.24 -10.46 22.28
CA LEU A 188 8.69 -10.39 22.15
C LEU A 188 9.18 -8.93 22.26
N ILE A 189 8.48 -8.00 21.60
CA ILE A 189 8.86 -6.59 21.55
C ILE A 189 8.62 -5.90 22.91
N TYR A 190 7.42 -6.05 23.48
CA TYR A 190 6.96 -5.30 24.65
C TYR A 190 7.03 -6.07 25.98
N GLY A 191 7.46 -7.33 25.98
CA GLY A 191 7.74 -8.10 27.20
C GLY A 191 6.54 -8.35 28.12
N LYS A 192 5.31 -8.36 27.58
CA LYS A 192 4.11 -8.68 28.35
C LYS A 192 3.85 -10.19 28.33
N ASP A 193 3.93 -10.84 29.50
CA ASP A 193 3.44 -12.20 29.71
C ASP A 193 1.91 -12.25 29.67
#